data_AF-C4XVQ5-F1
#
_entry.id   AF-C4XVQ5-F1
#
_cell.length_a   1.000
_cell.length_b   1.000
_cell.length_c   1.000
_cell.angle_alpha   90.00
_cell.angle_beta   90.00
_cell.angle_gamma   90.00
#
_symmetry.space_group_name_H-M   'P 1'
#
loop_
_entity.id
_entity.type
_entity.pdbx_description
1 polymer ?
#
loop_
_entity_poly.entity_id
_entity_poly.type
_entity_poly.pdbx_seq_one_letter_code
_entity_poly.pdbx_strand_id
1 'polypeptide(L)'
;MLLSSELSEITDKLCSGSFNEAASGVAMLDTVLRSLVPAIKNSRTSGAHDARLAEFLACQDSFQLNMASALLSAYTTLLESGNSTSTILVANRSLQGLLLIHSPSRNIFSRKCAMRTVLSFLEPSYPSYSTEVCVSVVSLLVHILLKKHGQYESFRGLRRTTACDSTSSVRRARPVDYRADFTV
;
A
#
# COMPACT_ATOMS: atom_id res chain seq x y z
N MET A 1 -8.56 -21.07 -1.49
CA MET A 1 -7.65 -21.68 -2.51
C MET A 1 -8.08 -21.43 -3.96
N LEU A 2 -9.35 -21.08 -4.25
CA LEU A 2 -9.76 -20.75 -5.63
C LEU A 2 -9.32 -19.34 -6.07
N LEU A 3 -9.23 -18.40 -5.12
CA LEU A 3 -8.82 -17.03 -5.42
C LEU A 3 -7.34 -16.92 -5.79
N SER A 4 -6.46 -17.64 -5.09
CA SER A 4 -5.03 -17.59 -5.37
C SER A 4 -4.69 -18.06 -6.79
N SER A 5 -5.38 -19.09 -7.30
CA SER A 5 -5.22 -19.56 -8.69
C SER A 5 -5.77 -18.54 -9.69
N GLU A 6 -6.92 -17.93 -9.40
CA GLU A 6 -7.51 -16.89 -10.26
C GLU A 6 -6.60 -15.65 -10.34
N LEU A 7 -6.02 -15.22 -9.21
CA LEU A 7 -5.06 -14.12 -9.16
C LEU A 7 -3.74 -14.46 -9.87
N SER A 8 -3.29 -15.70 -9.83
CA SER A 8 -2.13 -16.15 -10.60
C SER A 8 -2.39 -16.02 -12.10
N GLU A 9 -3.55 -16.52 -12.58
CA GLU A 9 -3.92 -16.40 -13.99
C GLU A 9 -4.02 -14.93 -14.44
N ILE A 10 -4.60 -14.07 -13.59
CA ILE A 10 -4.65 -12.62 -13.85
C ILE A 10 -3.23 -12.03 -13.93
N THR A 11 -2.34 -12.43 -13.03
CA THR A 11 -0.95 -11.95 -13.02
C THR A 11 -0.23 -12.34 -14.31
N ASP A 12 -0.39 -13.58 -14.75
CA ASP A 12 0.22 -14.08 -15.99
C ASP A 12 -0.27 -13.27 -17.21
N LYS A 13 -1.58 -13.03 -17.30
CA LYS A 13 -2.17 -12.21 -18.38
C LYS A 13 -1.68 -10.76 -18.35
N LEU A 14 -1.57 -10.14 -17.18
CA LEU A 14 -1.09 -8.77 -17.02
C LEU A 14 0.42 -8.63 -17.32
N CYS A 15 1.20 -9.69 -17.07
CA CYS A 15 2.65 -9.70 -17.29
C CYS A 15 3.07 -10.20 -18.68
N SER A 16 2.15 -10.70 -19.49
CA SER A 16 2.39 -11.25 -20.83
C SER A 16 3.03 -10.28 -21.84
N GLY A 17 2.95 -8.98 -21.60
CA GLY A 17 3.42 -7.93 -22.52
C GLY A 17 2.51 -7.71 -23.74
N SER A 18 1.43 -8.48 -23.88
CA SER A 18 0.48 -8.36 -24.98
C SER A 18 -0.73 -7.52 -24.58
N PHE A 19 -1.16 -6.59 -25.45
CA PHE A 19 -2.28 -5.71 -25.14
C PHE A 19 -3.60 -6.46 -24.88
N ASN A 20 -3.92 -7.46 -25.71
CA ASN A 20 -5.18 -8.21 -25.59
C ASN A 20 -5.26 -8.99 -24.26
N GLU A 21 -4.14 -9.58 -23.86
CA GLU A 21 -4.04 -10.31 -22.60
C GLU A 21 -4.07 -9.35 -21.41
N ALA A 22 -3.37 -8.21 -21.48
CA ALA A 22 -3.44 -7.17 -20.47
C ALA A 22 -4.88 -6.64 -20.31
N ALA A 23 -5.59 -6.38 -21.41
CA ALA A 23 -6.98 -5.93 -21.38
C ALA A 23 -7.92 -6.98 -20.76
N SER A 24 -7.74 -8.27 -21.11
CA SER A 24 -8.47 -9.38 -20.50
C SER A 24 -8.18 -9.50 -19.01
N GLY A 25 -6.91 -9.41 -18.59
CA GLY A 25 -6.49 -9.44 -17.20
C GLY A 25 -7.08 -8.29 -16.38
N VAL A 26 -7.12 -7.07 -16.95
CA VAL A 26 -7.77 -5.90 -16.33
C VAL A 26 -9.27 -6.13 -16.11
N ALA A 27 -9.96 -6.71 -17.09
CA ALA A 27 -11.40 -7.01 -16.99
C ALA A 27 -11.69 -8.10 -15.95
N MET A 28 -10.86 -9.15 -15.89
CA MET A 28 -10.96 -10.19 -14.87
C MET A 28 -10.73 -9.61 -13.47
N LEU A 29 -9.72 -8.76 -13.31
CA LEU A 29 -9.44 -8.08 -12.04
C LEU A 29 -10.60 -7.19 -11.59
N ASP A 30 -11.20 -6.40 -12.49
CA ASP A 30 -12.38 -5.59 -12.16
C ASP A 30 -13.55 -6.48 -11.68
N THR A 31 -13.75 -7.64 -12.30
CA THR A 31 -14.77 -8.62 -11.89
C THR A 31 -14.52 -9.15 -10.49
N VAL A 32 -13.27 -9.54 -10.18
CA VAL A 32 -12.88 -9.99 -8.84
C VAL A 32 -13.12 -8.88 -7.81
N LEU A 33 -12.67 -7.64 -8.08
CA LEU A 33 -12.86 -6.51 -7.17
C LEU A 33 -14.34 -6.20 -6.92
N ARG A 34 -15.19 -6.25 -7.95
CA ARG A 34 -16.65 -6.07 -7.80
C ARG A 34 -17.26 -7.15 -6.93
N SER A 35 -16.82 -8.39 -7.08
CA SER A 35 -17.31 -9.51 -6.28
C SER A 35 -16.91 -9.40 -4.79
N LEU A 36 -15.89 -8.61 -4.46
CA LEU A 36 -15.44 -8.33 -3.08
C LEU A 36 -16.16 -7.12 -2.44
N VAL A 37 -16.84 -6.28 -3.21
CA VAL A 37 -17.62 -5.14 -2.69
C VAL A 37 -18.65 -5.54 -1.62
N PRO A 38 -19.49 -6.58 -1.79
CA PRO A 38 -20.42 -6.99 -0.75
C PRO A 38 -19.70 -7.49 0.51
N ALA A 39 -18.58 -8.21 0.36
CA ALA A 39 -17.76 -8.67 1.48
C ALA A 39 -17.19 -7.50 2.30
N ILE A 40 -16.71 -6.45 1.63
CA ILE A 40 -16.22 -5.22 2.29
C ILE A 40 -17.35 -4.50 3.02
N LYS A 41 -18.55 -4.42 2.42
CA LYS A 41 -19.71 -3.79 3.05
C LYS A 41 -20.11 -4.55 4.32
N ASN A 42 -20.21 -5.87 4.23
CA ASN A 42 -20.58 -6.74 5.35
C ASN A 42 -19.57 -6.69 6.49
N SER A 43 -18.27 -6.65 6.17
CA SER A 43 -17.21 -6.51 7.18
C SER A 43 -17.33 -5.21 7.97
N ARG A 44 -17.74 -4.10 7.32
CA ARG A 44 -17.92 -2.80 7.98
C ARG A 44 -19.20 -2.72 8.81
N THR A 45 -20.28 -3.38 8.40
CA THR A 45 -21.58 -3.26 9.09
C THR A 45 -21.75 -4.27 10.22
N SER A 46 -21.23 -5.49 10.05
CA SER A 46 -21.56 -6.63 10.91
C SER A 46 -20.38 -7.11 11.74
N GLY A 47 -19.17 -6.57 11.51
CA GLY A 47 -17.93 -7.00 12.18
C GLY A 47 -17.47 -8.42 11.84
N ALA A 48 -18.21 -9.14 10.99
CA ALA A 48 -17.85 -10.47 10.54
C ALA A 48 -16.70 -10.41 9.53
N HIS A 49 -15.63 -11.15 9.80
CA HIS A 49 -14.51 -11.30 8.88
C HIS A 49 -14.91 -12.23 7.73
N ASP A 50 -15.05 -11.67 6.53
CA ASP A 50 -15.27 -12.46 5.32
C ASP A 50 -13.97 -13.19 4.93
N ALA A 51 -14.00 -14.52 4.89
CA ALA A 51 -12.85 -15.35 4.57
C ALA A 51 -12.28 -15.06 3.17
N ARG A 52 -13.15 -14.67 2.22
CA ARG A 52 -12.75 -14.38 0.84
C ARG A 52 -11.97 -13.08 0.75
N LEU A 53 -12.38 -12.06 1.52
CA LEU A 53 -11.65 -10.80 1.63
C LEU A 53 -10.31 -10.98 2.35
N ALA A 54 -10.28 -11.81 3.41
CA ALA A 54 -9.04 -12.12 4.13
C ALA A 54 -8.03 -12.87 3.23
N GLU A 55 -8.48 -13.86 2.45
CA GLU A 55 -7.64 -14.56 1.47
C GLU A 55 -7.09 -13.60 0.41
N PHE A 56 -7.94 -12.70 -0.10
CA PHE A 56 -7.51 -11.68 -1.06
C PHE A 56 -6.42 -10.76 -0.48
N LEU A 57 -6.61 -10.26 0.74
CA LEU A 57 -5.62 -9.41 1.42
C LEU A 57 -4.30 -10.15 1.63
N ALA A 58 -4.35 -11.41 2.09
CA ALA A 58 -3.16 -12.24 2.23
C ALA A 58 -2.43 -12.45 0.90
N CYS A 59 -3.15 -12.56 -0.22
CA CYS A 59 -2.52 -12.58 -1.55
C CYS A 59 -1.85 -11.25 -1.91
N GLN A 60 -2.41 -10.11 -1.49
CA GLN A 60 -1.81 -8.79 -1.77
C GLN A 60 -0.55 -8.52 -0.94
N ASP A 61 -0.40 -9.17 0.22
CA ASP A 61 0.83 -9.16 1.01
C ASP A 61 1.96 -9.95 0.32
N SER A 62 1.62 -10.93 -0.52
CA SER A 62 2.60 -11.64 -1.35
C SER A 62 3.09 -10.74 -2.48
N PHE A 63 4.41 -10.65 -2.66
CA PHE A 63 5.00 -9.85 -3.73
C PHE A 63 4.60 -10.34 -5.13
N GLN A 64 4.47 -11.66 -5.32
CA GLN A 64 4.16 -12.25 -6.63
C GLN A 64 2.69 -12.03 -7.03
N LEU A 65 1.77 -12.07 -6.06
CA LEU A 65 0.32 -11.95 -6.29
C LEU A 65 -0.20 -10.54 -5.98
N ASN A 66 0.69 -9.56 -5.83
CA ASN A 66 0.29 -8.19 -5.64
C ASN A 66 -0.21 -7.61 -6.97
N MET A 67 -1.53 -7.39 -7.02
CA MET A 67 -2.21 -6.95 -8.23
C MET A 67 -1.81 -5.53 -8.63
N ALA A 68 -1.36 -4.69 -7.69
CA ALA A 68 -0.88 -3.35 -8.02
C ALA A 68 0.46 -3.40 -8.78
N SER A 69 1.35 -4.35 -8.47
CA SER A 69 2.56 -4.57 -9.27
C SER A 69 2.25 -5.20 -10.62
N ALA A 70 1.34 -6.17 -10.68
CA ALA A 70 0.95 -6.79 -11.95
C ALA A 70 0.30 -5.76 -12.91
N LEU A 71 -0.59 -4.90 -12.39
CA LEU A 71 -1.17 -3.81 -13.17
C LEU A 71 -0.10 -2.81 -13.65
N LEU A 72 0.89 -2.51 -12.82
CA LEU A 72 1.97 -1.62 -13.22
C LEU A 72 2.78 -2.19 -14.40
N SER A 73 2.98 -3.51 -14.46
CA SER A 73 3.57 -4.17 -15.63
C SER A 73 2.67 -4.01 -16.86
N ALA A 74 1.37 -4.19 -16.72
CA ALA A 74 0.44 -3.97 -17.83
C ALA A 74 0.40 -2.50 -18.31
N TYR A 75 0.67 -1.53 -17.43
CA TYR A 75 0.65 -0.10 -17.79
C TYR A 75 1.68 0.25 -18.86
N THR A 76 2.83 -0.42 -18.91
CA THR A 76 3.82 -0.16 -19.97
C THR A 76 3.27 -0.55 -21.34
N THR A 77 2.60 -1.70 -21.44
CA THR A 77 1.94 -2.15 -22.67
C THR A 77 0.73 -1.28 -23.03
N LEU A 78 -0.04 -0.85 -22.02
CA LEU A 78 -1.21 0.01 -22.23
C LEU A 78 -0.82 1.40 -22.74
N LEU A 79 0.28 1.97 -22.24
CA LEU A 79 0.78 3.31 -22.61
C LEU A 79 1.21 3.42 -24.08
N GLU A 80 1.67 2.31 -24.67
CA GLU A 80 2.05 2.24 -26.08
C GLU A 80 0.84 2.02 -27.00
N SER A 81 -0.32 1.67 -26.43
CA SER A 81 -1.54 1.40 -27.19
C SER A 81 -2.42 2.65 -27.31
N GLY A 82 -2.65 3.10 -28.55
CA GLY A 82 -3.38 4.35 -28.83
C GLY A 82 -4.91 4.29 -28.77
N ASN A 83 -5.52 3.10 -28.76
CA ASN A 83 -6.97 2.92 -28.90
C ASN A 83 -7.66 2.30 -27.67
N SER A 84 -7.10 2.55 -26.49
CA SER A 84 -7.38 1.72 -25.30
C SER A 84 -7.90 2.51 -24.10
N THR A 85 -8.46 3.69 -24.34
CA THR A 85 -8.95 4.60 -23.30
C THR A 85 -9.85 3.89 -22.29
N SER A 86 -10.82 3.10 -22.74
CA SER A 86 -11.73 2.34 -21.86
C SER A 86 -10.99 1.36 -20.95
N THR A 87 -10.05 0.58 -21.48
CA THR A 87 -9.22 -0.36 -20.73
C THR A 87 -8.37 0.37 -19.69
N ILE A 88 -7.75 1.49 -20.06
CA ILE A 88 -6.93 2.31 -19.15
C ILE A 88 -7.79 2.88 -18.02
N LEU A 89 -9.00 3.36 -18.33
CA LEU A 89 -9.93 3.87 -17.33
C LEU A 89 -10.34 2.79 -16.33
N VAL A 90 -10.63 1.56 -16.81
CA VAL A 90 -10.92 0.41 -15.94
C VAL A 90 -9.70 0.04 -15.11
N ALA A 91 -8.51 0.00 -15.71
CA ALA A 91 -7.27 -0.32 -14.99
C ALA A 91 -6.96 0.70 -13.88
N ASN A 92 -7.14 1.99 -14.15
CA ASN A 92 -6.98 3.07 -13.17
C ASN A 92 -8.00 2.95 -12.04
N ARG A 93 -9.27 2.64 -12.35
CA ARG A 93 -10.32 2.44 -11.34
C ARG A 93 -10.04 1.21 -10.48
N SER A 94 -9.63 0.10 -11.07
CA SER A 94 -9.25 -1.12 -10.37
C SER A 94 -8.07 -0.86 -9.43
N LEU A 95 -7.06 -0.13 -9.89
CA LEU A 95 -5.92 0.27 -9.05
C LEU A 95 -6.35 1.19 -7.90
N GLN A 96 -7.21 2.18 -8.14
CA GLN A 96 -7.79 3.01 -7.07
C GLN A 96 -8.49 2.15 -6.01
N GLY A 97 -9.33 1.19 -6.43
CA GLY A 97 -9.99 0.24 -5.54
C GLY A 97 -9.00 -0.62 -4.74
N LEU A 98 -7.98 -1.16 -5.40
CA LEU A 98 -6.92 -1.95 -4.77
C LEU A 98 -6.19 -1.15 -3.68
N LEU A 99 -5.81 0.10 -3.96
CA LEU A 99 -5.10 0.95 -2.99
C LEU A 99 -5.97 1.36 -1.81
N LEU A 100 -7.30 1.38 -1.97
CA LEU A 100 -8.24 1.59 -0.87
C LEU A 100 -8.38 0.34 0.02
N ILE A 101 -8.43 -0.84 -0.59
CA ILE A 101 -8.56 -2.12 0.12
C ILE A 101 -7.24 -2.48 0.81
N HIS A 102 -6.12 -2.35 0.10
CA HIS A 102 -4.79 -2.72 0.55
C HIS A 102 -3.84 -1.52 0.51
N SER A 103 -3.84 -0.75 1.60
CA SER A 103 -2.96 0.43 1.75
C SER A 103 -1.45 0.13 1.59
N PRO A 104 -0.90 -1.02 2.03
CA PRO A 104 0.53 -1.33 1.85
C PRO A 104 0.98 -1.39 0.40
N SER A 105 0.10 -1.73 -0.55
CA SER A 105 0.42 -1.72 -2.00
C SER A 105 0.85 -0.34 -2.52
N ARG A 106 0.54 0.75 -1.79
CA ARG A 106 1.00 2.11 -2.13
C ARG A 106 2.52 2.24 -2.13
N ASN A 107 3.23 1.42 -1.36
CA ASN A 107 4.70 1.45 -1.27
C ASN A 107 5.38 1.15 -2.63
N ILE A 108 4.69 0.46 -3.55
CA ILE A 108 5.16 0.19 -4.90
C ILE A 108 5.48 1.49 -5.67
N PHE A 109 4.68 2.53 -5.43
CA PHE A 109 4.78 3.84 -6.09
C PHE A 109 5.81 4.78 -5.45
N SER A 110 6.41 4.40 -4.31
CA SER A 110 7.60 5.08 -3.78
C SER A 110 8.80 4.93 -4.72
N ARG A 111 8.77 3.93 -5.61
CA ARG A 111 9.81 3.72 -6.62
C ARG A 111 9.62 4.70 -7.78
N LYS A 112 10.71 5.38 -8.17
CA LYS A 112 10.73 6.36 -9.26
C LYS A 112 10.23 5.78 -10.59
N CYS A 113 10.53 4.52 -10.89
CA CYS A 113 10.06 3.86 -12.11
C CYS A 113 8.53 3.73 -12.13
N ALA A 114 7.93 3.23 -11.05
CA ALA A 114 6.49 3.06 -10.93
C ALA A 114 5.73 4.38 -11.03
N MET A 115 6.19 5.40 -10.30
CA MET A 115 5.59 6.73 -10.36
C MET A 115 5.72 7.35 -11.76
N ARG A 116 6.88 7.19 -12.41
CA ARG A 116 7.09 7.69 -13.78
C ARG A 116 6.09 7.06 -14.74
N THR A 117 5.89 5.74 -14.72
CA THR A 117 4.92 5.07 -15.60
C THR A 117 3.52 5.66 -15.45
N VAL A 118 3.07 5.93 -14.22
CA VAL A 118 1.76 6.56 -13.98
C VAL A 118 1.72 7.98 -14.54
N LEU A 119 2.79 8.76 -14.35
CA LEU A 119 2.87 10.14 -14.86
C LEU A 119 2.99 10.21 -16.39
N SER A 120 3.53 9.19 -17.05
CA SER A 120 3.66 9.14 -18.51
C SER A 120 2.30 9.21 -19.22
N PHE A 121 1.21 8.76 -18.58
CA PHE A 121 -0.14 8.92 -19.13
C PHE A 121 -0.62 10.39 -19.22
N LEU A 122 0.06 11.32 -18.57
CA LEU A 122 -0.20 12.76 -18.64
C LEU A 122 0.62 13.46 -19.74
N GLU A 123 1.57 12.76 -20.36
CA GLU A 123 2.41 13.32 -21.40
C GLU A 123 1.71 13.21 -22.77
N PRO A 124 1.51 14.33 -23.50
CA PRO A 124 0.88 14.31 -24.83
C PRO A 124 1.64 13.51 -25.89
N SER A 125 2.90 13.16 -25.61
CA SER A 125 3.77 12.38 -26.49
C SER A 125 3.31 10.92 -26.66
N TYR A 126 2.53 10.39 -25.71
CA TYR A 126 2.08 9.00 -25.76
C TYR A 126 0.72 8.88 -26.47
N PRO A 127 0.51 7.80 -27.24
CA PRO A 127 -0.71 7.61 -28.00
C PRO A 127 -1.93 7.38 -27.09
N SER A 128 -1.72 6.95 -25.84
CA SER A 128 -2.77 6.79 -24.84
C SER A 128 -3.25 8.10 -24.19
N TYR A 129 -2.68 9.24 -24.59
CA TYR A 129 -3.07 10.53 -24.04
C TYR A 129 -4.51 10.88 -24.44
N SER A 130 -5.35 11.08 -23.42
CA SER A 130 -6.72 11.59 -23.57
C SER A 130 -7.08 12.37 -22.32
N THR A 131 -7.93 13.40 -22.46
CA THR A 131 -8.43 14.20 -21.33
C THR A 131 -9.07 13.31 -20.26
N GLU A 132 -9.81 12.28 -20.66
CA GLU A 132 -10.46 11.34 -19.73
C GLU A 132 -9.43 10.52 -18.94
N VAL A 133 -8.38 10.04 -19.62
CA VAL A 133 -7.28 9.31 -18.99
C VAL A 133 -6.55 10.22 -18.01
N CYS A 134 -6.28 11.47 -18.38
CA CYS A 134 -5.61 12.44 -17.51
C CYS A 134 -6.39 12.67 -16.21
N VAL A 135 -7.71 12.90 -16.31
CA VAL A 135 -8.57 13.07 -15.13
C VAL A 135 -8.55 11.81 -14.25
N SER A 136 -8.62 10.63 -14.87
CA SER A 136 -8.56 9.35 -14.17
C SER A 136 -7.20 9.13 -13.47
N VAL A 137 -6.10 9.52 -14.11
CA VAL A 137 -4.75 9.47 -13.53
C VAL A 137 -4.59 10.45 -12.37
N VAL A 138 -5.11 11.68 -12.49
CA VAL A 138 -5.11 12.64 -11.38
C VAL A 138 -5.89 12.08 -10.18
N SER A 139 -7.05 11.46 -10.40
CA SER A 139 -7.78 10.76 -9.34
C SER A 139 -6.96 9.62 -8.73
N LEU A 140 -6.29 8.81 -9.56
CA LEU A 140 -5.40 7.75 -9.11
C LEU A 140 -4.23 8.29 -8.26
N LEU A 141 -3.63 9.41 -8.65
CA LEU A 141 -2.55 10.06 -7.90
C LEU A 141 -3.01 10.47 -6.49
N VAL A 142 -4.24 10.97 -6.33
CA VAL A 142 -4.80 11.25 -4.99
C VAL A 142 -4.82 9.98 -4.13
N HIS A 143 -5.19 8.83 -4.70
CA HIS A 143 -5.22 7.54 -3.99
C HIS A 143 -3.82 7.00 -3.65
N ILE A 144 -2.85 7.24 -4.52
CA ILE A 144 -1.44 6.89 -4.28
C ILE A 144 -0.84 7.78 -3.18
N LEU A 145 -1.10 9.08 -3.24
CA LEU A 145 -0.52 10.09 -2.34
C LEU A 145 -1.28 10.23 -1.02
N LEU A 146 -2.47 9.63 -0.90
CA LEU A 146 -3.20 9.51 0.34
C LEU A 146 -2.32 8.77 1.38
N LYS A 147 -1.58 9.53 2.17
CA LYS A 147 -0.85 8.98 3.33
C LYS A 147 -1.86 8.66 4.42
N LYS A 148 -1.74 7.48 5.03
CA LYS A 148 -2.38 7.21 6.31
C LYS A 148 -1.78 8.22 7.31
N HIS A 149 -2.56 9.20 7.74
CA HIS A 149 -2.23 10.16 8.81
C HIS A 149 -2.10 9.47 10.21
N GLY A 150 -1.74 8.19 10.26
CA GLY A 150 -1.80 7.35 11.47
C GLY A 150 -0.43 6.95 12.05
N GLN A 151 0.68 7.50 11.55
CA GLN A 151 2.01 7.20 12.05
C GLN A 151 2.77 8.45 12.50
N TYR A 152 2.08 9.37 13.18
CA TYR A 152 2.74 10.38 14.01
C TYR A 152 2.86 9.93 15.49
N GLU A 153 2.16 8.84 15.87
CA GLU A 153 2.14 8.35 17.25
C GLU A 153 3.29 7.39 17.62
N SER A 154 4.09 6.92 16.65
CA SER A 154 5.29 6.12 16.98
C SER A 154 6.50 6.97 17.39
N PHE A 155 6.43 8.31 17.27
CA PHE A 155 7.49 9.22 17.73
C PHE A 155 7.21 9.84 19.11
N ARG A 156 6.05 9.58 19.72
CA ARG A 156 5.69 10.06 21.07
C ARG A 156 6.03 9.07 22.21
N GLY A 157 6.53 7.88 21.90
CA GLY A 157 6.88 6.85 22.89
C GLY A 157 8.31 6.92 23.47
N LEU A 158 9.26 7.64 22.84
CA LEU A 158 10.67 7.62 23.23
C LEU A 158 11.10 8.85 24.07
N ARG A 159 10.24 9.30 24.99
CA ARG A 159 10.61 10.30 26.00
C ARG A 159 10.01 10.00 27.38
N ARG A 160 10.05 8.75 27.85
CA ARG A 160 9.79 8.42 29.27
C ARG A 160 10.54 7.17 29.74
N THR A 161 11.86 7.13 29.63
CA THR A 161 12.72 6.26 30.45
C THR A 161 14.09 6.91 30.69
N THR A 162 14.10 8.05 31.39
CA THR A 162 15.21 8.40 32.30
C THR A 162 14.66 8.40 33.72
N ALA A 163 14.16 7.25 34.12
CA ALA A 163 13.85 6.90 35.50
C ALA A 163 14.00 5.37 35.57
N CYS A 164 14.56 4.88 36.69
CA CYS A 164 15.20 3.57 36.92
C CYS A 164 16.72 3.64 36.66
N ASP A 165 17.62 3.48 37.63
CA ASP A 165 17.47 2.89 38.95
C ASP A 165 18.46 3.45 39.95
N SER A 166 17.94 3.90 41.08
CA SER A 166 18.64 3.86 42.34
C SER A 166 18.51 2.47 42.97
N THR A 167 19.64 1.97 43.47
CA THR A 167 19.84 0.91 44.49
C THR A 167 20.21 -0.52 44.03
N SER A 168 21.51 -0.81 44.04
CA SER A 168 22.05 -1.97 44.77
C SER A 168 23.48 -1.72 45.28
N SER A 169 23.55 -1.35 46.57
CA SER A 169 24.40 -1.87 47.64
C SER A 169 25.92 -2.14 47.48
N VAL A 170 26.64 -1.61 48.49
CA VAL A 170 27.96 -1.99 49.06
C VAL A 170 29.21 -1.39 48.42
N ARG A 171 29.70 -0.26 48.98
CA ARG A 171 31.03 -0.18 49.63
C ARG A 171 31.00 0.82 50.80
N ARG A 172 31.50 0.36 51.95
CA ARG A 172 31.74 1.14 53.17
C ARG A 172 32.77 2.25 52.91
N ALA A 173 32.49 3.46 53.36
CA ALA A 173 33.50 4.44 53.76
C ALA A 173 32.92 5.28 54.92
N ARG A 174 33.75 5.48 55.94
CA ARG A 174 33.41 5.93 57.31
C ARG A 174 32.92 7.39 57.35
N PRO A 175 32.13 7.79 58.37
CA PRO A 175 31.87 9.19 58.63
C PRO A 175 33.13 9.86 59.18
N VAL A 176 33.44 11.06 58.68
CA VAL A 176 34.41 11.97 59.29
C VAL A 176 33.62 12.82 60.28
N ASP A 177 33.83 12.57 61.57
CA ASP A 177 33.34 13.41 62.66
C ASP A 177 33.96 14.81 62.55
N TYR A 178 33.13 15.85 62.53
CA TYR A 178 33.51 17.21 62.90
C TYR A 178 32.77 17.57 64.18
N ARG A 179 33.34 17.14 65.30
CA ARG A 179 33.07 17.67 66.62
C ARG A 179 34.41 17.95 67.27
N ALA A 180 34.91 19.18 67.07
CA ALA A 180 35.94 19.74 67.93
C ALA A 180 35.22 20.62 68.95
N ASP A 181 35.24 20.14 70.18
CA ASP A 181 34.81 20.82 71.39
C ASP A 181 35.58 22.13 71.59
N PHE A 182 34.93 23.12 72.20
CA PHE A 182 35.60 23.92 73.23
C PHE A 182 34.56 24.29 74.29
N THR A 183 34.64 23.59 75.42
CA THR A 183 34.17 24.08 76.72
C THR A 183 35.43 24.32 77.55
N VAL A 184 35.79 25.58 77.77
CA VAL A 184 35.97 26.30 79.04
C VAL A 184 36.26 27.75 78.68
#